data_AF-A0A3C0CJD4-F1
#
_entry.id   AF-A0A3C0CJD4-F1
#
_cell.length_a   1.000
_cell.length_b   1.000
_cell.length_c   1.000
_cell.angle_alpha   90.00
_cell.angle_beta   90.00
_cell.angle_gamma   90.00
#
_symmetry.space_group_name_H-M   'P 1'
#
loop_
_entity.id
_entity.type
_entity.pdbx_description
1 polymer ?
#
loop_
_entity_poly.entity_id
_entity_poly.type
_entity_poly.pdbx_seq_one_letter_code
_entity_poly.pdbx_strand_id
1 'polypeptide(L)'
;MAAKKRGLGKGLDAIFAENDMDDEHAAIRLKTSELEPNRNQPRRTFSEQAMNELADSIAQHGVLQPLLVRPIPGGGYQIVAGERRWRAARMAGVKEVPAVVREMTDAQVMEYALIENLQREDLNPLEEA
;
A
#
# COMPACT_ATOMS: atom_id res chain seq x y z
N MET A 1 13.31 -34.88 -26.47
CA MET A 1 13.34 -33.62 -27.24
C MET A 1 11.93 -33.05 -27.27
N ALA A 2 11.62 -32.01 -26.50
CA ALA A 2 10.41 -31.21 -26.68
C ALA A 2 10.50 -29.87 -25.93
N ALA A 3 10.45 -28.80 -26.73
CA ALA A 3 10.11 -27.39 -26.47
C ALA A 3 10.66 -26.65 -25.23
N LYS A 4 11.75 -25.91 -25.47
CA LYS A 4 12.20 -24.76 -24.67
C LYS A 4 11.24 -23.57 -24.90
N LYS A 5 10.30 -23.34 -23.98
CA LYS A 5 9.54 -22.07 -23.94
C LYS A 5 10.40 -20.99 -23.29
N ARG A 6 10.99 -20.12 -24.13
CA ARG A 6 11.44 -18.79 -23.72
C ARG A 6 10.19 -17.97 -23.45
N GLY A 7 10.00 -17.54 -22.21
CA GLY A 7 8.88 -16.68 -21.82
C GLY A 7 9.26 -15.88 -20.59
N LEU A 8 9.27 -14.56 -20.76
CA LEU A 8 9.20 -13.46 -19.79
C LEU A 8 10.03 -13.57 -18.48
N GLY A 9 10.98 -12.64 -18.35
CA GLY A 9 12.09 -12.67 -17.40
C GLY A 9 11.73 -12.88 -15.92
N LYS A 10 12.75 -13.33 -15.18
CA LYS A 10 12.85 -13.57 -13.73
C LYS A 10 12.28 -12.49 -12.79
N GLY A 11 11.77 -11.37 -13.32
CA GLY A 11 11.13 -10.30 -12.56
C GLY A 11 9.62 -10.47 -12.38
N LEU A 12 8.96 -11.33 -13.17
CA LEU A 12 7.50 -11.53 -13.06
C LEU A 12 7.12 -12.56 -11.99
N ASP A 13 7.96 -13.57 -11.74
CA ASP A 13 7.75 -14.48 -10.60
C ASP A 13 7.83 -13.74 -9.25
N ALA A 14 8.51 -12.59 -9.18
CA ALA A 14 8.51 -11.70 -8.00
C ALA A 14 7.20 -10.92 -7.83
N ILE A 15 6.40 -10.77 -8.90
CA ILE A 15 5.09 -10.11 -8.89
C ILE A 15 3.99 -11.14 -8.63
N PHE A 16 4.13 -12.38 -9.10
CA PHE A 16 3.17 -13.45 -8.80
C PHE A 16 3.25 -13.99 -7.37
N ALA A 17 4.22 -13.54 -6.56
CA ALA A 17 4.23 -13.74 -5.11
C ALA A 17 3.17 -12.89 -4.36
N GLU A 18 2.26 -12.22 -5.08
CA GLU A 18 1.20 -11.38 -4.49
C GLU A 18 -0.04 -12.13 -4.01
N ASN A 19 -0.05 -13.47 -4.05
CA ASN A 19 -1.05 -14.28 -3.34
C ASN A 19 -0.46 -15.21 -2.27
N ASP A 20 0.87 -15.26 -2.16
CA ASP A 20 1.58 -15.85 -1.02
C ASP A 20 1.93 -14.72 -0.05
N MET A 21 0.94 -14.23 0.69
CA MET A 21 1.20 -13.60 2.00
C MET A 21 1.56 -14.67 3.05
N ASP A 22 2.28 -15.72 2.65
CA ASP A 22 2.78 -16.76 3.54
C ASP A 22 4.15 -16.32 4.10
N ASP A 23 4.08 -15.81 5.34
CA ASP A 23 5.01 -16.13 6.43
C ASP A 23 6.49 -15.67 6.39
N GLU A 24 6.78 -14.40 6.07
CA GLU A 24 8.03 -13.77 6.59
C GLU A 24 7.83 -12.43 7.31
N HIS A 25 6.73 -11.69 7.09
CA HIS A 25 6.47 -10.43 7.80
C HIS A 25 5.01 -10.36 8.27
N ALA A 26 4.74 -10.95 9.43
CA ALA A 26 3.45 -10.83 10.11
C ALA A 26 3.08 -9.34 10.32
N ALA A 27 1.83 -8.99 10.04
CA ALA A 27 1.34 -7.64 10.28
C ALA A 27 1.38 -7.31 11.78
N ILE A 28 2.05 -6.21 12.14
CA ILE A 28 2.09 -5.67 13.50
C ILE A 28 1.13 -4.49 13.64
N ARG A 29 0.74 -4.16 14.87
CA ARG A 29 -0.10 -3.00 15.17
C ARG A 29 0.80 -1.79 15.45
N LEU A 30 0.65 -0.73 14.66
CA LEU A 30 1.39 0.52 14.82
C LEU A 30 0.43 1.66 15.15
N LYS A 31 0.86 2.61 15.98
CA LYS A 31 0.03 3.79 16.26
C LYS A 31 -0.04 4.66 15.01
N THR A 32 -1.22 5.20 14.73
CA THR A 32 -1.40 6.11 13.59
C THR A 32 -0.55 7.38 13.68
N SER A 33 -0.12 7.74 14.90
CA SER A 33 0.81 8.84 15.19
C SER A 33 2.29 8.53 14.92
N GLU A 34 2.67 7.25 14.78
CA GLU A 34 4.05 6.82 14.49
C GLU A 34 4.29 6.68 12.98
N LEU A 35 3.26 6.93 12.17
CA LEU A 35 3.24 6.77 10.73
C LEU A 35 3.27 8.12 10.03
N GLU A 36 4.19 8.28 9.08
CA GLU A 36 4.32 9.48 8.26
C GLU A 36 4.00 9.17 6.79
N PRO A 37 3.25 10.03 6.10
CA PRO A 37 3.00 9.83 4.67
C PRO A 37 4.27 10.08 3.86
N ASN A 38 4.40 9.38 2.74
CA ASN A 38 5.47 9.66 1.78
C ASN A 38 5.15 10.96 1.01
N ARG A 39 5.93 12.02 1.28
CA ARG A 39 5.75 13.36 0.65
C ARG A 39 5.96 13.36 -0.86
N ASN A 40 6.65 12.35 -1.39
CA ASN A 40 6.95 12.18 -2.80
C ASN A 40 5.88 11.36 -3.53
N GLN A 41 4.74 11.05 -2.88
CA GLN A 41 3.64 10.36 -3.53
C GLN A 41 3.05 11.21 -4.67
N PRO A 42 2.97 10.67 -5.90
CA PRO A 42 2.47 11.40 -7.06
C PRO A 42 0.96 11.68 -6.97
N ARG A 43 0.17 10.81 -6.30
CA ARG A 43 -1.25 11.05 -6.07
C ARG A 43 -1.47 11.91 -4.84
N ARG A 44 -2.07 13.09 -5.07
CA ARG A 44 -2.41 14.05 -4.00
C ARG A 44 -3.90 14.32 -3.85
N THR A 45 -4.70 13.93 -4.85
CA THR A 45 -6.13 14.17 -4.88
C THR A 45 -6.90 12.88 -4.55
N PHE A 46 -7.83 13.02 -3.61
CA PHE A 46 -8.79 11.99 -3.23
C PHE A 46 -10.17 12.64 -3.22
N SER A 47 -11.19 11.97 -3.75
CA SER A 47 -12.57 12.41 -3.59
C SER A 47 -12.91 12.39 -2.09
N GLU A 48 -13.42 13.49 -1.57
CA GLU A 48 -13.83 13.61 -0.16
C GLU A 48 -14.91 12.58 0.17
N GLN A 49 -15.86 12.37 -0.74
CA GLN A 49 -16.93 11.39 -0.55
C GLN A 49 -16.37 9.97 -0.38
N ALA A 50 -15.51 9.53 -1.30
CA ALA A 50 -14.90 8.20 -1.23
C ALA A 50 -13.96 8.03 -0.01
N MET A 51 -13.44 9.13 0.53
CA MET A 51 -12.65 9.10 1.77
C MET A 51 -13.54 8.95 3.00
N ASN A 52 -14.68 9.64 3.05
CA ASN A 52 -15.65 9.52 4.13
C ASN A 52 -16.27 8.12 4.19
N GLU A 53 -16.68 7.55 3.05
CA GLU A 53 -17.20 6.18 2.98
C GLU A 53 -16.17 5.15 3.49
N LEU A 54 -14.88 5.34 3.15
CA LEU A 54 -13.80 4.49 3.66
C LEU A 54 -13.57 4.68 5.16
N ALA A 55 -13.68 5.92 5.67
CA ALA A 55 -13.56 6.20 7.10
C ALA A 55 -14.69 5.55 7.89
N ASP A 56 -15.94 5.62 7.41
CA ASP A 56 -17.10 4.96 8.02
C ASP A 56 -16.93 3.44 8.05
N SER A 57 -16.46 2.86 6.93
CA SER A 57 -16.17 1.43 6.87
C SER A 57 -15.08 1.02 7.88
N ILE A 58 -14.00 1.81 7.98
CA ILE A 58 -12.91 1.56 8.92
C ILE A 58 -13.37 1.75 10.38
N ALA A 59 -14.28 2.67 10.65
CA ALA A 59 -14.85 2.84 11.99
C ALA A 59 -15.64 1.59 12.44
N GLN A 60 -16.32 0.92 11.51
CA GLN A 60 -17.13 -0.27 11.79
C GLN A 60 -16.31 -1.56 11.84
N HIS A 61 -15.37 -1.75 10.91
CA HIS A 61 -14.68 -3.03 10.71
C HIS A 61 -13.19 -2.98 11.01
N GLY A 62 -12.64 -1.80 11.28
CA GLY A 62 -11.21 -1.58 11.34
C GLY A 62 -10.55 -1.61 9.96
N VAL A 63 -9.22 -1.52 9.96
CA VAL A 63 -8.43 -1.64 8.75
C VAL A 63 -8.17 -3.12 8.47
N LEU A 64 -8.82 -3.66 7.44
CA LEU A 64 -8.72 -5.09 7.11
C LEU A 64 -7.39 -5.45 6.42
N GLN A 65 -6.99 -4.64 5.45
CA GLN A 65 -5.71 -4.85 4.76
C GLN A 65 -4.61 -4.03 5.43
N PRO A 66 -3.46 -4.65 5.79
CA PRO A 66 -2.37 -3.95 6.43
C PRO A 66 -1.73 -2.90 5.52
N LEU A 67 -1.19 -1.85 6.13
CA LEU A 67 -0.36 -0.86 5.46
C LEU A 67 1.02 -1.45 5.16
N LEU A 68 1.68 -0.98 4.11
CA LEU A 68 3.09 -1.25 3.90
C LEU A 68 3.89 -0.05 4.38
N VAL A 69 4.81 -0.27 5.31
CA VAL A 69 5.62 0.80 5.90
C VAL A 69 7.10 0.40 5.93
N ARG A 70 7.98 1.40 5.95
CA ARG A 70 9.41 1.22 6.22
C ARG A 70 9.83 2.01 7.45
N PRO A 71 10.80 1.54 8.24
CA PRO A 71 11.36 2.36 9.30
C PRO A 71 12.12 3.56 8.73
N ILE A 72 12.22 4.64 9.51
CA ILE A 72 12.95 5.84 9.14
C ILE A 72 14.05 6.18 10.16
N PRO A 73 15.16 6.80 9.72
CA PRO A 73 16.17 7.32 10.64
C PRO A 73 15.54 8.33 11.61
N GLY A 74 15.74 8.12 12.92
CA GLY A 74 15.12 8.94 13.97
C GLY A 74 13.87 8.34 14.61
N GLY A 75 13.42 7.17 14.14
CA GLY A 75 12.29 6.42 14.72
C GLY A 75 10.96 6.69 14.02
N GLY A 76 9.99 5.81 14.25
CA GLY A 76 8.72 5.80 13.52
C GLY A 76 8.84 5.12 12.15
N TYR A 77 7.81 5.31 11.31
CA TYR A 77 7.71 4.62 10.04
C TYR A 77 7.15 5.53 8.94
N GLN A 78 7.65 5.36 7.73
CA GLN A 78 7.08 5.98 6.54
C GLN A 78 6.15 5.01 5.82
N ILE A 79 4.99 5.51 5.42
CA ILE A 79 4.01 4.78 4.61
C ILE A 79 4.53 4.67 3.18
N VAL A 80 4.71 3.43 2.71
CA VAL A 80 5.05 3.10 1.33
C VAL A 80 3.78 2.90 0.52
N ALA A 81 2.80 2.17 1.06
CA ALA A 81 1.50 1.94 0.41
C ALA A 81 0.34 1.94 1.42
N GLY A 82 -0.86 2.27 0.94
CA GLY A 82 -2.09 2.31 1.76
C GLY A 82 -2.40 3.65 2.41
N GLU A 83 -1.88 4.77 1.87
CA GLU A 83 -2.07 6.10 2.46
C GLU A 83 -3.54 6.49 2.67
N ARG A 84 -4.44 6.12 1.73
CA ARG A 84 -5.89 6.34 1.88
C ARG A 84 -6.45 5.66 3.14
N ARG A 85 -6.05 4.42 3.39
CA ARG A 85 -6.47 3.65 4.57
C ARG A 85 -5.96 4.31 5.86
N TRP A 86 -4.72 4.80 5.86
CA TRP A 86 -4.20 5.56 7.01
C TRP A 86 -4.95 6.87 7.24
N ARG A 87 -5.21 7.66 6.19
CA ARG A 87 -5.98 8.92 6.30
C ARG A 87 -7.39 8.67 6.83
N ALA A 88 -8.09 7.70 6.25
CA ALA A 88 -9.43 7.31 6.68
C ALA A 88 -9.44 6.74 8.11
N ALA A 89 -8.44 5.96 8.51
CA ALA A 89 -8.27 5.50 9.90
C ALA A 89 -8.09 6.67 10.87
N ARG A 90 -7.33 7.70 10.49
CA ARG A 90 -7.20 8.92 11.30
C ARG A 90 -8.51 9.69 11.40
N MET A 91 -9.26 9.81 10.31
CA MET A 91 -10.59 10.44 10.30
C MET A 91 -11.58 9.68 11.19
N ALA A 92 -11.53 8.34 11.16
CA ALA A 92 -12.34 7.45 11.99
C ALA A 92 -11.91 7.41 13.47
N GLY A 93 -10.86 8.13 13.87
CA GLY A 93 -10.36 8.13 15.25
C GLY A 93 -9.65 6.83 15.67
N VAL A 94 -9.27 5.98 14.71
CA VAL A 94 -8.57 4.72 14.98
C VAL A 94 -7.13 5.02 15.42
N LYS A 95 -6.78 4.53 16.60
CA LYS A 95 -5.46 4.79 17.23
C LYS A 95 -4.35 3.92 16.66
N GLU A 96 -4.67 2.73 16.19
CA GLU A 96 -3.70 1.75 15.72
C GLU A 96 -4.20 1.05 14.46
N VAL A 97 -3.26 0.75 13.56
CA VAL A 97 -3.54 0.11 12.27
C VAL A 97 -2.61 -1.08 12.08
N PRO A 98 -3.05 -2.14 11.38
CA PRO A 98 -2.16 -3.22 11.02
C PRO A 98 -1.21 -2.75 9.92
N ALA A 99 0.07 -3.09 10.05
CA ALA A 99 1.11 -2.70 9.12
C ALA A 99 2.16 -3.81 9.00
N VAL A 100 2.66 -3.99 7.78
CA VAL A 100 3.83 -4.81 7.47
C VAL A 100 5.02 -3.87 7.38
N VAL A 101 6.03 -4.10 8.21
CA VAL A 101 7.28 -3.32 8.22
C VAL A 101 8.28 -4.01 7.30
N ARG A 102 8.83 -3.27 6.34
CA ARG A 102 9.92 -3.74 5.46
C ARG A 102 11.03 -2.72 5.39
N GLU A 103 12.27 -3.19 5.49
CA GLU A 103 13.44 -2.37 5.20
C GLU A 103 13.50 -2.05 3.71
N MET A 104 13.54 -0.76 3.37
CA MET A 104 13.51 -0.30 1.98
C MET A 104 14.35 0.97 1.81
N THR A 105 15.17 0.97 0.75
CA THR A 105 15.89 2.16 0.30
C THR A 105 14.93 3.19 -0.33
N ASP A 106 15.36 4.44 -0.44
CA ASP A 106 14.56 5.49 -1.10
C ASP A 106 14.22 5.15 -2.55
N ALA A 107 15.15 4.51 -3.26
CA ALA A 107 14.95 4.04 -4.62
C ALA A 107 13.83 2.98 -4.71
N GLN A 108 13.84 2.00 -3.79
CA GLN A 108 12.79 0.98 -3.72
C GLN A 108 11.43 1.58 -3.37
N VAL A 109 11.37 2.52 -2.41
CA VAL A 109 10.10 3.20 -2.09
C VAL A 109 9.56 3.97 -3.28
N MET A 110 10.42 4.64 -4.03
CA MET A 110 10.02 5.34 -5.26
C MET A 110 9.53 4.36 -6.33
N GLU A 111 10.22 3.23 -6.53
CA GLU A 111 9.81 2.16 -7.44
C GLU A 111 8.44 1.60 -7.07
N TYR A 112 8.21 1.27 -5.80
CA TYR A 112 6.91 0.80 -5.30
C TYR A 112 5.80 1.83 -5.52
N ALA A 113 6.07 3.12 -5.24
CA ALA A 113 5.09 4.18 -5.46
C ALA A 113 4.73 4.34 -6.95
N LEU A 114 5.69 4.14 -7.85
CA LEU A 114 5.46 4.15 -9.30
C LEU A 114 4.64 2.93 -9.75
N ILE A 115 4.96 1.73 -9.24
CA ILE A 115 4.24 0.49 -9.57
C ILE A 115 2.79 0.58 -9.07
N GLU A 116 2.56 0.97 -7.82
CA GLU A 116 1.20 1.13 -7.27
C GLU A 116 0.40 2.16 -8.07
N ASN A 117 1.02 3.27 -8.48
CA ASN A 117 0.36 4.26 -9.30
C ASN A 117 0.03 3.74 -10.72
N LEU A 118 0.87 2.87 -11.29
CA LEU A 118 0.66 2.26 -12.62
C LEU A 118 -0.37 1.12 -12.59
N GLN A 119 -0.39 0.33 -11.52
CA GLN A 119 -1.38 -0.74 -11.30
C GLN A 119 -2.78 -0.21 -11.02
N ARG A 120 -2.97 1.12 -10.94
CA ARG A 120 -4.31 1.68 -10.87
C ARG A 120 -5.02 1.50 -12.20
N GLU A 121 -6.18 0.88 -12.13
CA GLU A 121 -7.19 0.89 -13.17
C GLU A 121 -7.87 2.26 -13.36
N ASP A 122 -7.14 3.38 -13.19
CA ASP A 122 -7.54 4.67 -13.79
C ASP A 122 -7.31 4.65 -15.34
N LEU A 123 -7.08 3.46 -15.92
CA LEU A 123 -6.96 3.17 -17.35
C LEU A 123 -8.24 2.55 -17.95
N ASN A 124 -9.43 2.90 -17.45
CA ASN A 124 -10.68 2.65 -18.18
C ASN A 124 -11.34 3.97 -18.60
N PRO A 125 -11.06 4.48 -19.81
CA PRO A 125 -11.89 5.48 -20.49
C PRO A 125 -13.25 4.93 -20.97
N LEU A 126 -13.66 3.74 -20.52
CA LEU A 126 -14.78 2.99 -21.10
C LEU A 126 -16.05 2.96 -20.24
N GLU A 127 -16.07 3.71 -19.13
CA GLU A 127 -17.26 3.89 -18.28
C GLU A 127 -17.76 5.35 -18.22
N GLU A 128 -17.68 6.07 -19.34
CA GLU A 128 -18.62 7.17 -19.63
C GLU A 128 -19.73 6.59 -20.52
N ALA A 129 -20.88 6.31 -19.90
CA ALA A 129 -22.13 5.99 -20.60
C ALA A 129 -22.76 7.25 -21.21
#